data_AF-A0A0G2GJB5-F1
#
_entry.id   AF-A0A0G2GJB5-F1
#
_cell.length_a   1.000
_cell.length_b   1.000
_cell.length_c   1.000
_cell.angle_alpha   90.00
_cell.angle_beta   90.00
_cell.angle_gamma   90.00
#
_symmetry.space_group_name_H-M   'P 1'
#
loop_
_entity.id
_entity.type
_entity.pdbx_description
1 polymer ?
#
loop_
_entity_poly.entity_id
_entity_poly.type
_entity_poly.pdbx_seq_one_letter_code
_entity_poly.pdbx_strand_id
1 'polypeptide(L)'
;MTATGPPPAKQSRPKALLFDIGGVCVVSPFQAILDYERAHGIPVGWVNAAIAAAAPAGAWQRVERGEVPLDDAFFAAFAEDLAAPEEVPGEKARL
;
A
#
# COMPACT_ATOMS: atom_id res chain seq x y z
N MET A 1 -13.76 -54.18 7.13
CA MET A 1 -13.20 -53.66 5.87
C MET A 1 -12.76 -52.22 6.13
N THR A 2 -11.47 -51.98 6.39
CA THR A 2 -10.93 -50.62 6.52
C THR A 2 -9.93 -50.42 5.40
N ALA A 3 -10.32 -49.65 4.39
CA ALA A 3 -9.43 -49.25 3.30
C ALA A 3 -8.46 -48.20 3.84
N THR A 4 -7.20 -48.60 4.00
CA THR A 4 -6.11 -47.68 4.31
C THR A 4 -5.75 -46.94 3.02
N GLY A 5 -6.19 -45.70 2.89
CA GLY A 5 -5.77 -44.83 1.78
C GLY A 5 -4.27 -44.54 1.85
N PRO A 6 -3.63 -44.21 0.71
CA PRO A 6 -2.20 -43.95 0.67
C PRO A 6 -1.84 -42.75 1.57
N PRO A 7 -0.68 -42.79 2.24
CA PRO A 7 -0.24 -41.69 3.08
C PRO A 7 -0.11 -40.40 2.26
N PRO A 8 -0.43 -39.22 2.84
CA PRO A 8 -0.30 -37.96 2.13
C PRO A 8 1.14 -37.78 1.64
N ALA A 9 1.28 -37.35 0.39
CA ALA A 9 2.59 -37.12 -0.21
C ALA A 9 3.39 -36.13 0.65
N LYS A 10 4.66 -36.47 0.93
CA LYS A 10 5.59 -35.62 1.68
C LYS A 10 5.79 -34.31 0.90
N GLN A 11 5.15 -33.23 1.35
CA GLN A 11 5.33 -31.92 0.74
C GLN A 11 6.80 -31.47 0.94
N SER A 12 7.50 -31.21 -0.17
CA SER A 12 8.88 -30.73 -0.10
C SER A 12 8.91 -29.33 0.51
N ARG A 13 9.83 -29.08 1.44
CA ARG A 13 9.97 -27.77 2.09
C ARG A 13 10.33 -26.69 1.04
N PRO A 14 9.78 -25.47 1.17
CA PRO A 14 10.18 -24.35 0.31
C PRO A 14 11.68 -24.10 0.41
N LYS A 15 12.34 -23.79 -0.73
CA LYS A 15 13.77 -23.46 -0.77
C LYS A 15 14.04 -21.97 -0.50
N ALA A 16 13.04 -21.13 -0.70
CA ALA A 16 13.10 -19.69 -0.50
C ALA A 16 11.76 -19.19 0.05
N LEU A 17 11.82 -18.11 0.83
CA LEU A 17 10.67 -17.35 1.32
C LEU A 17 10.94 -15.89 0.99
N LEU A 18 9.96 -15.21 0.39
CA LEU A 18 9.98 -13.78 0.14
C LEU A 18 9.01 -13.14 1.13
N PHE A 19 9.47 -12.10 1.81
CA PHE A 19 8.65 -11.32 2.73
C PHE A 19 8.48 -9.93 2.15
N ASP A 20 7.25 -9.46 2.13
CA ASP A 20 6.97 -8.03 2.00
C ASP A 20 7.40 -7.31 3.28
N ILE A 21 7.48 -5.98 3.25
CA ILE A 21 7.85 -5.16 4.39
C ILE A 21 6.61 -4.63 5.09
N GLY A 22 5.81 -3.81 4.40
CA GLY A 22 4.66 -3.12 4.98
C GLY A 22 3.53 -4.09 5.36
N GLY A 23 3.19 -4.16 6.64
CA GLY A 23 2.16 -5.08 7.14
C GLY A 23 2.61 -6.53 7.33
N VAL A 24 3.87 -6.86 7.00
CA VAL A 24 4.45 -8.20 7.21
C VAL A 24 5.61 -8.12 8.21
N CYS A 25 6.70 -7.44 7.84
CA CYS A 25 7.85 -7.25 8.74
C CYS A 25 7.71 -6.01 9.63
N VAL A 26 6.97 -5.00 9.18
CA VAL A 26 6.71 -3.75 9.92
C VAL A 26 5.23 -3.40 9.89
N VAL A 27 4.82 -2.38 10.65
CA VAL A 27 3.43 -1.89 10.67
C VAL A 27 3.01 -1.46 9.27
N SER A 28 1.74 -1.71 8.93
CA SER A 28 1.17 -1.30 7.64
C SER A 28 1.28 0.23 7.46
N PRO A 29 1.76 0.70 6.30
CA PRO A 29 1.78 2.13 5.99
C PRO A 29 0.37 2.74 5.99
N PHE A 30 -0.68 1.96 5.70
CA PHE A 30 -2.05 2.45 5.75
C PHE A 30 -2.49 2.86 7.16
N GLN A 31 -2.03 2.16 8.19
CA GLN A 31 -2.32 2.55 9.58
C GLN A 31 -1.59 3.86 9.93
N ALA A 32 -0.34 4.01 9.50
CA ALA A 32 0.43 5.25 9.72
C ALA A 32 -0.19 6.46 9.02
N ILE A 33 -0.67 6.27 7.78
CA ILE A 33 -1.40 7.31 7.03
C ILE A 33 -2.70 7.67 7.75
N LEU A 34 -3.50 6.67 8.16
CA LEU A 34 -4.75 6.90 8.88
C LEU A 34 -4.55 7.67 10.19
N ASP A 35 -3.51 7.32 10.96
CA ASP A 35 -3.18 8.00 12.21
C ASP A 35 -2.72 9.44 11.95
N TYR A 36 -1.93 9.65 10.89
CA TYR A 36 -1.53 11.00 10.47
C TYR A 36 -2.73 11.85 10.06
N GLU A 37 -3.65 11.31 9.27
CA GLU A 37 -4.85 12.03 8.82
C GLU A 37 -5.71 12.46 10.01
N ARG A 38 -5.94 11.55 10.96
CA ARG A 38 -6.68 11.83 12.21
C ARG A 38 -5.99 12.89 13.06
N ALA A 39 -4.67 12.81 13.21
CA ALA A 39 -3.91 13.74 14.04
C ALA A 39 -3.92 15.18 13.49
N HIS A 40 -4.10 15.34 12.17
CA HIS A 40 -4.04 16.64 11.50
C HIS A 40 -5.41 17.14 10.98
N GLY A 41 -6.50 16.42 11.26
CA GLY A 41 -7.83 16.81 10.80
C GLY A 41 -8.01 16.71 9.28
N ILE A 42 -7.21 15.88 8.62
CA ILE A 42 -7.35 15.57 7.19
C ILE A 42 -8.51 14.57 7.04
N PRO A 43 -9.37 14.71 6.00
CA PRO A 43 -10.40 13.72 5.73
C PRO A 43 -9.81 12.30 5.65
N VAL A 44 -10.40 11.35 6.38
CA VAL A 44 -9.92 9.97 6.40
C VAL A 44 -9.97 9.38 4.99
N GLY A 45 -8.84 8.80 4.56
CA GLY A 45 -8.66 8.22 3.24
C GLY A 45 -8.23 9.22 2.16
N TRP A 46 -8.02 10.50 2.49
CA TRP A 46 -7.60 11.53 1.54
C TRP A 46 -6.28 11.17 0.84
N VAL A 47 -5.25 10.78 1.60
CA VAL A 47 -3.92 10.51 1.05
C VAL A 47 -3.97 9.32 0.10
N ASN A 48 -4.63 8.23 0.52
CA ASN A 48 -4.78 7.05 -0.33
C ASN A 48 -5.64 7.33 -1.57
N ALA A 49 -6.70 8.13 -1.44
CA ALA A 49 -7.54 8.52 -2.58
C ALA A 49 -6.77 9.36 -3.59
N ALA A 50 -5.97 10.33 -3.14
CA ALA A 50 -5.11 11.14 -4.01
C ALA A 50 -4.04 10.30 -4.73
N ILE A 51 -3.36 9.40 -4.00
CA ILE A 51 -2.40 8.44 -4.60
C ILE A 51 -3.08 7.60 -5.69
N ALA A 52 -4.30 7.12 -5.44
CA ALA A 52 -5.05 6.33 -6.42
C ALA A 52 -5.52 7.15 -7.62
N ALA A 53 -5.94 8.40 -7.41
CA ALA A 53 -6.40 9.30 -8.47
C ALA A 53 -5.28 9.73 -9.42
N ALA A 54 -4.06 9.94 -8.89
CA ALA A 54 -2.89 10.28 -9.69
C ALA A 54 -2.26 9.07 -10.42
N ALA A 55 -2.68 7.85 -10.09
CA ALA A 55 -2.18 6.65 -10.77
C ALA A 55 -2.53 6.66 -12.27
N PRO A 56 -1.68 6.08 -13.14
CA PRO A 56 -0.43 5.36 -12.84
C PRO A 56 0.83 6.25 -12.83
N ALA A 57 0.70 7.54 -13.12
CA ALA A 57 1.80 8.44 -13.43
C ALA A 57 2.11 9.48 -12.33
N GLY A 58 1.38 9.46 -11.22
CA GLY A 58 1.57 10.35 -10.08
C GLY A 58 2.96 10.25 -9.46
N ALA A 59 3.32 11.26 -8.67
CA ALA A 59 4.61 11.36 -8.02
C ALA A 59 4.91 10.13 -7.15
N TRP A 60 3.91 9.63 -6.41
CA TRP A 60 4.03 8.42 -5.60
C TRP A 60 4.44 7.20 -6.42
N GLN A 61 3.73 6.91 -7.51
CA GLN A 61 4.05 5.71 -8.30
C GLN A 61 5.40 5.84 -9.02
N ARG A 62 5.80 7.05 -9.43
CA ARG A 62 7.12 7.30 -10.04
C ARG A 62 8.25 7.05 -9.04
N VAL A 63 8.10 7.46 -7.78
CA VAL A 63 9.13 7.23 -6.75
C VAL A 63 9.21 5.75 -6.36
N GLU A 64 8.06 5.04 -6.24
CA GLU A 64 8.04 3.60 -5.95
C GLU A 64 8.71 2.76 -7.06
N ARG A 65 8.59 3.19 -8.32
CA ARG A 65 9.27 2.54 -9.46
C ARG A 65 10.74 2.95 -9.61
N GLY A 66 11.23 3.88 -8.80
CA GLY A 66 12.61 4.40 -8.89
C GLY A 66 12.87 5.26 -10.14
N GLU A 67 11.83 5.85 -10.73
CA GLU A 67 11.94 6.72 -11.91
C GLU A 67 12.38 8.14 -11.54
N VAL A 68 12.18 8.54 -10.29
CA VAL A 68 12.59 9.84 -9.73
C VAL A 68 13.23 9.64 -8.35
N PRO A 69 14.15 10.53 -7.94
CA PRO A 69 14.66 10.55 -6.58
C PRO A 69 13.58 10.96 -5.57
N LEU A 70 13.72 10.50 -4.32
CA LEU A 70 12.94 10.97 -3.18
C LEU A 70 13.59 12.27 -2.63
N ASP A 71 13.30 13.39 -3.27
CA ASP A 71 13.85 14.71 -2.94
C ASP A 71 12.78 15.82 -2.92
N ASP A 72 13.21 17.09 -2.80
CA ASP A 72 12.31 18.25 -2.77
C ASP A 72 11.39 18.34 -3.99
N ALA A 73 11.85 17.87 -5.17
CA ALA A 73 11.03 17.87 -6.38
C ALA A 73 9.92 16.80 -6.30
N PHE A 74 10.20 15.64 -5.70
CA PHE A 74 9.16 14.67 -5.37
C PHE A 74 8.12 15.27 -4.41
N PHE A 75 8.55 15.93 -3.34
CA PHE A 75 7.61 16.50 -2.36
C PHE A 75 6.73 17.60 -2.96
N ALA A 76 7.28 18.43 -3.86
CA ALA A 76 6.49 19.41 -4.59
C ALA A 76 5.43 18.76 -5.48
N ALA A 77 5.82 17.78 -6.31
CA ALA A 77 4.90 17.08 -7.19
C ALA A 77 3.84 16.26 -6.42
N PHE A 78 4.23 15.63 -5.31
CA PHE A 78 3.28 14.89 -4.48
C PHE A 78 2.28 15.81 -3.77
N ALA A 79 2.70 17.02 -3.36
CA ALA A 79 1.79 18.02 -2.83
C ALA A 79 0.76 18.49 -3.87
N GLU A 80 1.15 18.60 -5.14
CA GLU A 80 0.23 18.89 -6.25
C GLU A 80 -0.79 17.75 -6.44
N ASP A 81 -0.34 16.49 -6.43
CA ASP A 81 -1.24 15.32 -6.50
C ASP A 81 -2.24 15.29 -5.33
N LEU A 82 -1.79 15.65 -4.12
CA LEU A 82 -2.63 15.71 -2.91
C LEU A 82 -3.68 16.83 -2.94
N ALA A 83 -3.47 17.88 -3.74
CA ALA A 83 -4.37 19.03 -3.82
C ALA A 83 -5.55 18.81 -4.79
N ALA A 84 -5.52 17.74 -5.58
CA ALA A 84 -6.42 17.54 -6.72
C ALA A 84 -7.53 16.46 -6.62
N PRO A 85 -7.89 15.83 -5.48
CA PRO A 85 -8.98 14.85 -5.50
C PRO A 85 -10.35 15.58 -5.56
N GLU A 86 -11.00 15.57 -6.72
CA GLU A 86 -12.32 16.19 -6.94
C GLU A 86 -13.40 15.61 -6.00
N GLU A 87 -13.28 14.36 -5.55
CA GLU A 87 -14.13 13.75 -4.50
C GLU A 87 -13.38 12.62 -3.77
N VAL A 88 -13.53 12.53 -2.44
CA VAL A 88 -13.14 11.34 -1.65
C VAL A 88 -14.35 10.40 -1.63
N PRO A 89 -14.28 9.17 -2.19
CA PRO A 89 -15.38 8.23 -2.07
C PRO A 89 -15.62 7.89 -0.60
N GLY A 90 -16.80 8.25 -0.10
CA GLY A 90 -17.22 7.98 1.27
C GLY A 90 -17.01 6.51 1.66
N GLU A 91 -16.30 6.31 2.76
CA GLU A 91 -16.24 5.09 3.59
C GLU A 91 -16.01 3.76 2.83
N LYS A 92 -15.26 3.77 1.72
CA LYS A 92 -14.82 2.51 1.06
C LYS A 92 -13.38 2.54 0.54
N ALA A 93 -12.52 3.40 1.09
CA ALA A 93 -11.08 3.16 1.00
C ALA A 93 -10.76 1.97 1.90
N ARG A 94 -10.79 0.76 1.32
CA ARG A 94 -10.33 -0.47 1.98
C ARG A 94 -8.93 -0.21 2.53
N LEU A 95 -8.80 -0.31 3.85
CA LEU A 95 -7.53 -0.64 4.52
C LEU A 95 -6.92 -1.91 3.91
#